data_AF-A0A8D5JI72-F1
#
_entry.id   AF-A0A8D5JI72-F1
#
_cell.length_a   1.000
_cell.length_b   1.000
_cell.length_c   1.000
_cell.angle_alpha   90.00
_cell.angle_beta   90.00
_cell.angle_gamma   90.00
#
_symmetry.space_group_name_H-M   'P 1'
#
loop_
_entity.id
_entity.type
_entity.pdbx_description
1 polymer ?
#
loop_
_entity_poly.entity_id
_entity_poly.type
_entity_poly.pdbx_seq_one_letter_code
_entity_poly.pdbx_strand_id
1 'polypeptide(L)' 'MITGAMLEAARFQRKDNRDKDGARLKLLKDKGMIVEEHPDIASFRARVADLKDMELFREPKVHSLLLKILEATR' A
#
# COMPACT_ATOMS: atom_id res chain seq x y z
N MET A 1 -6.12 8.53 -27.61
CA MET A 1 -5.76 9.79 -26.92
C MET A 1 -6.04 9.76 -25.41
N ILE A 2 -7.26 9.47 -24.94
CA ILE A 2 -7.59 9.51 -23.49
C ILE A 2 -6.83 8.46 -22.67
N THR A 3 -6.71 7.22 -23.16
CA THR A 3 -6.03 6.13 -22.43
C THR A 3 -4.52 6.39 -22.26
N GLY A 4 -3.86 6.93 -23.28
CA GLY A 4 -2.44 7.32 -23.22
C GLY A 4 -2.19 8.43 -22.19
N ALA A 5 -3.00 9.49 -22.26
CA ALA A 5 -2.93 10.58 -21.29
C ALA A 5 -3.19 10.10 -19.85
N MET A 6 -4.13 9.17 -19.66
CA MET A 6 -4.41 8.58 -18.34
C MET A 6 -3.21 7.80 -17.80
N LEU A 7 -2.53 7.02 -18.65
CA LEU A 7 -1.34 6.26 -18.26
C LEU A 7 -0.20 7.20 -17.84
N GLU A 8 0.02 8.27 -18.60
CA GLU A 8 1.05 9.27 -18.31
C GLU A 8 0.74 10.02 -17.01
N ALA A 9 -0.50 10.48 -16.83
CA ALA A 9 -0.94 11.14 -15.61
C ALA A 9 -0.77 10.24 -14.38
N ALA A 10 -1.13 8.96 -14.46
CA ALA A 10 -0.95 8.01 -13.37
C ALA A 10 0.54 7.78 -13.03
N ARG A 11 1.42 7.69 -14.03
CA ARG A 11 2.87 7.56 -13.82
C ARG A 11 3.45 8.81 -13.18
N PHE A 12 3.09 9.98 -13.70
CA PHE A 12 3.50 11.28 -13.16
C PHE A 12 3.10 11.41 -11.69
N GLN A 13 1.82 11.17 -11.37
CA GLN A 13 1.30 11.32 -10.01
C GLN A 13 1.97 10.36 -9.00
N ARG A 14 2.24 9.11 -9.39
CA ARG A 14 2.98 8.16 -8.52
C ARG A 14 4.40 8.62 -8.24
N LYS A 15 5.07 9.30 -9.18
CA LYS A 15 6.40 9.86 -8.96
C LYS A 15 6.31 11.08 -8.06
N ASP A 16 5.45 12.03 -8.42
CA ASP A 16 5.26 13.29 -7.68
C ASP A 16 4.91 13.04 -6.21
N ASN A 17 4.09 12.04 -5.91
CA ASN A 17 3.80 11.66 -4.53
C ASN A 17 5.05 11.15 -3.79
N ARG A 18 5.77 10.20 -4.38
CA ARG A 18 6.96 9.59 -3.76
C ARG A 18 8.06 10.63 -3.53
N ASP A 19 8.25 11.55 -4.48
CA ASP A 19 9.21 12.65 -4.34
C ASP A 19 8.88 13.57 -3.15
N LYS A 20 7.60 13.68 -2.76
CA LYS A 20 7.12 14.58 -1.70
C LYS A 20 6.95 13.91 -0.34
N ASP A 21 6.95 12.59 -0.24
CA ASP A 21 6.67 11.87 1.01
C ASP A 21 7.68 12.19 2.12
N GLY A 22 8.97 12.30 1.80
CA GLY A 22 10.00 12.69 2.78
C GLY A 22 9.77 14.09 3.37
N ALA A 23 9.41 15.06 2.52
CA ALA A 23 9.10 16.42 2.96
C ALA A 23 7.82 16.46 3.83
N ARG A 24 6.82 15.65 3.50
CA ARG A 24 5.58 15.51 4.30
C ARG A 24 5.87 14.89 5.67
N LEU A 25 6.70 13.85 5.74
CA LEU A 25 7.12 13.25 7.00
C LEU A 25 7.87 14.26 7.87
N LYS A 26 8.80 15.03 7.28
CA LYS A 26 9.51 16.10 7.99
C LYS A 26 8.53 17.14 8.55
N LEU A 27 7.56 17.59 7.74
CA LEU A 27 6.55 18.56 8.18
C LEU A 27 5.77 18.08 9.40
N LEU A 28 5.41 16.79 9.46
CA LEU A 28 4.70 16.22 10.62
C LEU A 28 5.57 16.25 11.89
N LYS A 29 6.84 15.86 11.77
CA LYS A 29 7.81 15.91 12.89
C LYS A 29 8.04 17.35 13.37
N ASP A 30 8.22 18.29 12.44
CA ASP A 30 8.39 19.72 12.74
C ASP A 30 7.17 20.31 13.46
N LYS A 31 5.96 19.78 13.20
CA LYS A 31 4.71 20.16 13.88
C LYS A 31 4.50 19.47 15.23
N GLY A 32 5.50 18.72 15.72
CA GLY A 32 5.48 18.08 17.03
C GLY A 32 4.88 16.68 17.06
N MET A 33 4.63 16.03 15.92
CA MET A 33 4.23 14.63 15.90
C MET A 33 5.41 13.73 16.30
N ILE A 34 5.22 12.89 17.31
CA ILE A 34 6.15 11.83 17.68
C ILE A 34 5.87 10.64 16.74
N VAL A 35 6.87 10.23 15.96
CA VAL A 35 6.74 9.17 14.94
C VAL A 35 7.65 7.99 15.30
N GLU A 36 7.05 6.81 15.44
CA GLU A 36 7.78 5.54 15.45
C GLU A 36 8.05 5.10 14.00
N GLU A 37 9.30 5.20 13.55
CA GLU A 37 9.69 4.91 12.17
C GLU A 37 9.99 3.43 11.91
N HIS A 38 10.15 2.64 12.98
CA HIS A 38 10.50 1.23 12.93
C HIS A 38 9.59 0.40 13.84
N PRO A 39 8.26 0.42 13.63
CA PRO A 39 7.36 -0.45 14.39
C PRO A 39 7.67 -1.93 14.10
N ASP A 40 7.26 -2.83 14.99
CA ASP A 40 7.44 -4.27 14.83
C ASP A 40 6.55 -4.85 13.71
N ILE A 41 6.98 -4.64 12.46
CA ILE A 41 6.28 -5.08 11.25
C ILE A 41 6.06 -6.60 11.25
N ALA A 42 6.94 -7.38 11.86
CA ALA A 42 6.81 -8.83 11.92
C ALA A 42 5.58 -9.23 12.75
N SER A 43 5.43 -8.63 13.94
CA SER A 43 4.23 -8.83 14.77
C SER A 43 2.96 -8.35 14.08
N PHE A 44 2.99 -7.22 13.37
CA PHE A 44 1.84 -6.77 12.58
C PHE A 44 1.44 -7.80 11.52
N ARG A 45 2.40 -8.31 10.75
CA ARG A 45 2.14 -9.35 9.73
C ARG A 45 1.57 -10.63 10.32
N ALA A 46 2.09 -11.08 11.47
CA ALA A 46 1.59 -12.27 12.16
C ALA A 46 0.14 -12.09 12.61
N ARG A 47 -0.20 -10.91 13.17
CA ARG A 47 -1.55 -10.60 13.67
C ARG A 47 -2.62 -10.44 12.59
N VAL A 48 -2.23 -10.22 11.34
CA VAL A 48 -3.17 -10.06 10.21
C VAL A 48 -3.12 -11.24 9.23
N ALA A 49 -2.38 -12.29 9.55
CA ALA A 49 -2.15 -13.41 8.64
C ALA A 49 -3.44 -14.18 8.28
N ASP A 50 -4.43 -14.13 9.16
CA ASP A 50 -5.76 -14.76 9.05
C ASP A 50 -6.80 -13.86 8.38
N LEU A 51 -6.50 -12.58 8.09
CA LEU A 51 -7.46 -11.69 7.40
C LEU A 51 -7.88 -12.25 6.04
N LYS A 52 -7.00 -12.98 5.37
CA LYS A 52 -7.27 -13.67 4.10
C LYS A 52 -8.35 -14.76 4.22
N ASP A 53 -8.68 -15.19 5.43
CA ASP A 53 -9.64 -16.27 5.72
C ASP A 53 -11.01 -15.72 6.17
N MET A 54 -11.15 -14.38 6.28
CA MET A 54 -12.41 -13.69 6.54
C MET A 54 -13.45 -13.97 5.44
N GLU A 55 -14.72 -13.87 5.79
CA GLU A 55 -15.85 -14.13 4.87
C GLU A 55 -15.74 -13.38 3.53
N LEU A 56 -15.26 -12.13 3.56
CA LEU A 56 -15.01 -11.33 2.36
C LEU A 56 -14.10 -12.03 1.34
N PHE A 57 -13.08 -12.75 1.81
CA PHE A 57 -12.09 -13.43 0.97
C PHE A 57 -12.44 -14.89 0.67
N ARG A 58 -13.59 -15.40 1.16
CA ARG A 58 -14.06 -16.75 0.86
C ARG A 58 -14.83 -16.85 -0.46
N GLU A 59 -15.34 -15.73 -0.97
CA GLU A 59 -15.95 -15.72 -2.31
C GLU A 59 -14.91 -16.21 -3.34
N PRO A 60 -15.24 -17.23 -4.16
CA PRO A 60 -14.23 -17.89 -4.99
C PRO A 60 -13.45 -16.99 -5.94
N LYS A 61 -14.08 -15.98 -6.55
CA LYS A 61 -13.39 -15.05 -7.47
C LYS A 61 -12.49 -14.09 -6.72
N VAL A 62 -12.91 -13.59 -5.56
CA VAL A 62 -12.09 -12.74 -4.68
C VAL A 62 -10.89 -13.52 -4.15
N HIS A 63 -11.09 -14.76 -3.68
CA HIS A 63 -10.01 -15.61 -3.20
C HIS A 63 -8.98 -15.89 -4.31
N SER A 64 -9.47 -16.24 -5.50
CA SER A 64 -8.62 -16.49 -6.66
C SER A 64 -7.82 -15.25 -7.05
N LEU A 65 -8.43 -14.06 -7.04
CA LEU A 65 -7.73 -12.80 -7.31
C LEU A 65 -6.67 -12.51 -6.25
N LEU A 66 -6.98 -12.69 -4.97
CA LEU A 66 -6.01 -12.53 -3.88
C LEU A 66 -4.78 -13.41 -4.09
N LEU A 67 -4.97 -14.70 -4.37
CA LEU A 67 -3.87 -15.63 -4.60
C LEU A 67 -3.02 -15.22 -5.81
N LYS A 68 -3.63 -14.74 -6.91
CA LYS A 68 -2.90 -14.24 -8.08
C LYS A 68 -2.03 -13.03 -7.75
N ILE A 69 -2.55 -12.10 -6.95
CA ILE A 69 -1.80 -10.90 -6.53
C ILE A 69 -0.65 -11.29 -5.61
N LEU A 70 -0.87 -12.18 -4.64
CA LEU A 70 0.18 -12.66 -3.76
C LEU A 70 1.31 -13.35 -4.54
N GLU A 71 0.97 -14.21 -5.50
CA GLU A 71 1.94 -14.90 -6.35
C GLU A 71 2.76 -13.92 -7.20
N ALA A 72 2.13 -12.88 -7.76
CA ALA A 72 2.81 -11.86 -8.56
C ALA A 72 3.77 -10.94 -7.76
N THR A 73 3.79 -11.07 -6.42
CA THR A 73 4.68 -10.30 -5.52
C THR A 73 5.79 -11.15 -4.90
N ARG A 74 5.83 -12.46 -5.20
CA ARG A 74 6.93 -13.36 -4.85
C ARG A 74 8.07 -13.19 -5.85
#